data_AF-A0A4Q5YQN9-F1
#
_entry.id   AF-A0A4Q5YQN9-F1
#
_cell.length_a   1.000
_cell.length_b   1.000
_cell.length_c   1.000
_cell.angle_alpha   90.00
_cell.angle_beta   90.00
_cell.angle_gamma   90.00
#
_symmetry.space_group_name_H-M   'P 1'
#
loop_
_entity.id
_entity.type
_entity.pdbx_description
1 polymer ?
#
loop_
_entity_poly.entity_id
_entity_poly.type
_entity_poly.pdbx_seq_one_letter_code
_entity_poly.pdbx_strand_id
1 'polypeptide(L)' 'MENRERYFYGRKEKLKSRKVIGELFSKGFRFSHMPYRVYCLPTASGLQAAIGASTNNLKKATDRNRVKRLM' A
#
# COMPACT_ATOMS: atom_id res chain seq x y z
N MET A 1 5.92 -31.97 7.96
CA MET A 1 4.87 -31.03 7.51
C MET A 1 5.47 -29.65 7.62
N GLU A 2 5.68 -28.95 6.50
CA GLU A 2 6.22 -27.57 6.52
C GLU A 2 5.24 -26.62 7.19
N ASN A 3 5.71 -25.94 8.23
CA ASN A 3 4.93 -24.94 8.94
C ASN A 3 4.88 -23.67 8.09
N ARG A 4 3.81 -23.49 7.30
CA ARG A 4 3.59 -22.23 6.56
C ARG A 4 3.13 -21.16 7.54
N GLU A 5 4.09 -20.44 8.12
CA GLU A 5 3.80 -19.22 8.85
C GLU A 5 3.17 -18.18 7.93
N ARG A 6 2.07 -17.60 8.39
CA ARG A 6 1.29 -16.67 7.60
C ARG A 6 1.60 -15.24 8.04
N TYR A 7 2.38 -14.54 7.22
CA TYR A 7 2.76 -13.15 7.50
C TYR A 7 1.65 -12.17 7.11
N PHE A 8 1.40 -11.21 8.00
CA PHE A 8 0.50 -10.08 7.77
C PHE A 8 1.04 -8.86 8.48
N TYR A 9 0.90 -7.69 7.88
CA TYR A 9 1.24 -6.44 8.56
C TYR A 9 0.09 -5.97 9.47
N GLY A 10 0.47 -5.60 10.69
CA GLY A 10 -0.40 -5.23 11.80
C GLY A 10 -1.07 -3.87 11.63
N ARG A 11 -1.81 -3.45 12.65
CA ARG A 11 -2.53 -2.15 12.63
C ARG A 11 -1.57 -0.95 12.60
N LYS A 12 -0.41 -1.05 13.25
CA LYS A 12 0.59 0.03 13.35
C LYS A 12 1.27 0.32 12.00
N GLU A 13 1.45 -0.71 11.18
CA GLU A 13 2.06 -0.64 9.86
C GLU A 13 1.06 -0.21 8.76
N LYS A 14 -0.24 -0.15 9.08
CA LYS A 14 -1.31 0.26 8.14
C LYS A 14 -1.47 1.77 8.14
N LEU A 15 -1.15 2.40 7.01
CA LEU A 15 -1.47 3.80 6.79
C LEU A 15 -2.97 3.95 6.47
N LYS A 16 -3.75 4.51 7.40
CA LYS A 16 -5.21 4.72 7.24
C LYS A 16 -5.67 6.16 7.45
N SER A 17 -4.84 7.02 8.02
CA SER A 17 -5.23 8.40 8.33
C SER A 17 -5.37 9.22 7.04
N ARG A 18 -6.55 9.79 6.81
CA ARG A 18 -6.81 10.65 5.64
C ARG A 18 -5.87 11.85 5.59
N LYS A 19 -5.56 12.45 6.74
CA LYS A 19 -4.64 13.61 6.84
C LYS A 19 -3.24 13.25 6.34
N VAL A 20 -2.69 12.12 6.82
CA VAL A 20 -1.35 11.67 6.45
C VAL A 20 -1.30 11.23 4.98
N ILE A 21 -2.34 10.58 4.48
CA ILE A 21 -2.43 10.23 3.06
C ILE A 21 -2.49 11.49 2.18
N GLY A 22 -3.25 12.51 2.60
CA GLY A 22 -3.25 13.81 1.92
C GLY A 22 -1.87 14.44 1.88
N GLU A 23 -1.15 14.45 3.01
CA GLU A 23 0.21 14.95 3.09
C GLU A 23 1.20 14.15 2.21
N LEU A 24 1.07 12.81 2.19
CA LEU A 24 1.85 11.93 1.34
C LEU A 24 1.70 12.27 -0.14
N PHE A 25 0.47 12.55 -0.61
CA PHE A 25 0.23 12.93 -2.00
C PHE A 25 0.68 14.36 -2.34
N SER A 26 0.65 15.28 -1.37
CA SER A 26 1.04 16.67 -1.59
C SER A 26 2.55 16.91 -1.49
N LYS A 27 3.22 16.33 -0.49
CA LYS A 27 4.64 16.59 -0.18
C LYS A 27 5.56 15.39 -0.43
N GLY A 28 5.00 14.20 -0.59
CA GLY A 28 5.78 12.98 -0.74
C GLY A 28 6.49 12.89 -2.08
N PHE A 29 7.60 12.16 -2.09
CA PHE A 29 8.27 11.76 -3.31
C PHE A 29 7.43 10.72 -4.04
N ARG A 30 7.36 10.82 -5.37
CA ARG A 30 6.67 9.86 -6.22
C ARG A 30 7.63 9.29 -7.25
N PHE A 31 7.58 7.99 -7.44
CA PHE A 31 8.23 7.34 -8.58
C PHE A 31 7.31 6.29 -9.17
N SER A 32 7.47 6.08 -10.48
CA SER A 32 6.72 5.09 -11.23
C SER A 32 7.70 4.06 -11.74
N HIS A 33 7.48 2.80 -11.38
CA HIS A 33 8.22 1.67 -11.92
C HIS A 33 7.20 0.62 -12.34
N MET A 34 7.02 0.47 -13.65
CA MET A 34 5.95 -0.36 -14.22
C MET A 34 5.94 -1.75 -13.56
N PRO A 35 4.80 -2.27 -13.05
CA PRO A 35 3.42 -1.75 -13.13
C PRO A 35 2.99 -0.86 -11.93
N TYR A 36 3.92 -0.46 -11.07
CA TYR A 36 3.65 0.21 -9.80
C TYR A 36 3.85 1.72 -9.85
N ARG A 37 3.05 2.42 -9.05
CA ARG A 37 3.25 3.83 -8.72
C ARG A 37 3.36 3.93 -7.20
N VAL A 38 4.51 4.40 -6.73
CA VAL A 38 4.84 4.45 -5.31
C VAL A 38 4.96 5.90 -4.87
N TYR A 39 4.41 6.18 -3.69
CA TYR A 39 4.47 7.46 -3.01
C TYR A 39 5.12 7.24 -1.65
N CYS A 40 6.15 8.02 -1.35
CA CYS A 40 6.93 7.88 -0.12
C CYS A 40 7.06 9.24 0.58
N LEU A 41 6.87 9.24 1.90
CA LEU A 41 7.12 10.39 2.75
C LEU A 41 7.96 9.90 3.95
N PRO A 42 9.20 10.37 4.12
CA PRO A 42 10.02 10.03 5.27
C PRO A 42 9.32 10.46 6.57
N THR A 43 9.29 9.56 7.56
CA THR A 43 8.73 9.83 8.88
C THR A 43 9.56 9.13 9.97
N ALA A 44 9.61 9.71 11.16
CA ALA A 44 10.34 9.14 12.29
C ALA A 44 9.60 7.97 12.97
N SER A 45 8.29 7.84 12.73
CA SER A 45 7.39 6.94 13.46
C SER A 45 7.36 5.49 12.95
N GLY A 46 8.39 5.07 12.20
CA GLY A 46 8.46 3.76 11.54
C GLY A 46 7.76 3.70 10.19
N LEU A 47 7.71 2.50 9.59
CA LEU A 47 7.16 2.30 8.25
C LEU A 47 5.64 2.07 8.30
N GLN A 48 4.90 2.86 7.52
CA GLN A 48 3.47 2.66 7.30
C GLN A 48 3.17 2.56 5.80
N ALA A 49 2.33 1.59 5.42
CA ALA A 49 1.98 1.34 4.04
C ALA A 49 0.46 1.36 3.81
N ALA A 50 0.06 1.91 2.67
CA ALA A 50 -1.29 1.83 2.13
C ALA A 50 -1.20 1.33 0.68
N ILE A 51 -1.99 0.32 0.35
CA ILE A 51 -1.99 -0.28 -0.99
C ILE A 51 -3.32 0.04 -1.68
N GLY A 52 -3.22 0.76 -2.79
CA GLY A 52 -4.33 1.05 -3.70
C GLY A 52 -4.30 0.13 -4.92
N ALA A 53 -5.46 -0.05 -5.54
CA ALA A 53 -5.56 -0.73 -6.83
C ALA A 53 -6.45 0.09 -7.76
N SER A 54 -6.01 0.28 -9.02
CA SER A 54 -6.74 1.06 -10.02
C SER A 54 -8.07 0.42 -10.37
N THR A 55 -9.17 1.18 -10.24
CA THR A 55 -10.51 0.77 -10.70
C THR A 55 -10.64 0.78 -12.21
N ASN A 56 -9.83 1.57 -12.90
CA ASN A 56 -9.87 1.71 -14.35
C ASN A 56 -9.25 0.48 -15.04
N ASN A 57 -8.13 -0.02 -14.49
CA ASN A 57 -7.41 -1.16 -15.06
C ASN A 57 -7.94 -2.50 -14.54
N LEU A 58 -8.28 -2.59 -13.26
CA LEU A 58 -8.77 -3.82 -12.61
C LEU A 58 -10.28 -3.70 -12.33
N LYS A 59 -11.08 -4.01 -13.34
CA LYS A 59 -12.55 -3.88 -13.26
C LYS A 59 -13.17 -4.81 -12.21
N LYS A 60 -12.66 -6.04 -12.07
CA LYS A 60 -13.18 -7.01 -11.09
C LYS A 60 -12.69 -6.68 -9.69
N ALA A 61 -13.62 -6.67 -8.73
CA ALA A 61 -13.30 -6.43 -7.31
C ALA A 61 -12.39 -7.51 -6.71
N THR A 62 -12.58 -8.75 -7.13
CA THR A 62 -11.74 -9.90 -6.74
C THR A 62 -10.29 -9.69 -7.12
N ASP A 63 -10.03 -9.17 -8.32
CA ASP A 63 -8.69 -8.98 -8.85
C ASP A 63 -7.98 -7.83 -8.11
N ARG A 64 -8.70 -6.74 -7.83
CA ARG A 64 -8.21 -5.64 -6.97
C ARG A 64 -7.82 -6.15 -5.59
N ASN A 65 -8.63 -7.03 -4.99
CA ASN A 65 -8.34 -7.57 -3.66
C ASN A 65 -7.14 -8.53 -3.69
N ARG A 66 -6.99 -9.32 -4.76
CA ARG A 66 -5.83 -10.20 -4.95
C ARG A 66 -4.55 -9.38 -5.08
N VAL A 67 -4.54 -8.35 -5.93
CA VAL A 67 -3.36 -7.47 -6.10
C VAL A 67 -2.96 -6.79 -4.79
N LYS A 68 -3.92 -6.25 -4.04
CA LYS A 68 -3.64 -5.64 -2.72
C LYS A 68 -3.11 -6.62 -1.67
N ARG A 69 -3.32 -7.93 -1.83
CA ARG A 69 -2.84 -8.98 -0.91
C ARG A 69 -1.51 -9.60 -1.33
N LEU A 70 -1.13 -9.44 -2.60
CA LEU A 70 0.17 -9.89 -3.12
C LEU A 70 1.28 -8.85 -2.90
N MET A 71 0.88 -7.60 -2.71
CA MET A 71 1.71 -6.51 -2.19
C MET A 71 1.78 -6.60 -0.67
#